data_AF-A0A849N281-F1
#
_entry.id   AF-A0A849N281-F1
#
_cell.length_a   1.000
_cell.length_b   1.000
_cell.length_c   1.000
_cell.angle_alpha   90.00
_cell.angle_beta   90.00
_cell.angle_gamma   90.00
#
_symmetry.space_group_name_H-M   'P 1'
#
loop_
_entity.id
_entity.type
_entity.pdbx_description
1 polymer ?
#
loop_
_entity_poly.entity_id
_entity_poly.type
_entity_poly.pdbx_seq_one_letter_code
_entity_poly.pdbx_strand_id
1 'polypeptide(L)'
;MPDRFDLLTYLSGEPGPDVAHPRVGDPVELRILQDGRSIEAYSAAGQRLGRLPPAEREAIAGLLPPGLASLVGQIAALVPRPQLQGAGRIHIRVSAD
;
A
#
# COMPACT_ATOMS: atom_id res chain seq x y z
N MET A 1 -15.67 17.99 11.01
CA MET A 1 -14.31 17.47 11.25
C MET A 1 -13.86 16.89 9.93
N PRO A 2 -12.62 17.12 9.44
CA PRO A 2 -12.18 16.27 8.35
C PRO A 2 -12.12 14.85 8.92
N ASP A 3 -12.75 13.90 8.22
CA ASP A 3 -12.84 12.52 8.65
C ASP A 3 -11.43 11.92 8.62
N ARG A 4 -10.80 11.82 9.80
CA ARG A 4 -9.53 11.13 9.98
C ARG A 4 -9.68 9.72 9.45
N PHE A 5 -8.89 9.38 8.44
CA PHE A 5 -8.95 8.09 7.76
C PHE A 5 -7.78 7.23 8.21
N ASP A 6 -8.07 5.98 8.60
CA ASP A 6 -7.07 4.97 8.95
C ASP A 6 -7.47 3.67 8.26
N LEU A 7 -6.58 3.16 7.41
CA LEU A 7 -6.83 2.05 6.51
C LEU A 7 -5.79 0.97 6.70
N LEU A 8 -6.26 -0.22 7.07
CA LEU A 8 -5.50 -1.46 6.96
C LEU A 8 -5.88 -2.16 5.66
N THR A 9 -4.91 -2.35 4.77
CA THR A 9 -5.11 -3.04 3.48
C THR A 9 -3.89 -3.92 3.14
N TYR A 10 -3.89 -4.57 1.99
CA TYR A 10 -2.78 -5.39 1.51
C TYR A 10 -2.40 -5.08 0.08
N LEU A 11 -1.15 -5.39 -0.25
CA LEU A 11 -0.57 -5.20 -1.57
C LEU A 11 -0.62 -6.50 -2.37
N SER A 12 -0.80 -6.32 -3.68
CA SER A 12 -0.62 -7.33 -4.72
C SER A 12 0.61 -7.03 -5.56
N GLY A 13 1.12 -8.07 -6.22
CA GLY A 13 2.39 -8.02 -6.95
C GLY A 13 3.58 -8.37 -6.05
N GLU A 14 4.72 -8.58 -6.69
CA GLU A 14 5.99 -8.79 -5.99
C GLU A 14 6.71 -7.45 -5.85
N PRO A 15 7.43 -7.20 -4.74
CA PRO A 15 8.32 -6.06 -4.64
C PRO A 15 9.32 -6.06 -5.79
N GLY A 16 9.72 -4.87 -6.27
CA GLY A 16 10.74 -4.77 -7.30
C GLY A 16 12.06 -5.45 -6.87
N PRO A 17 12.91 -5.87 -7.83
CA PRO A 17 14.14 -6.63 -7.55
C PRO A 17 15.12 -5.87 -6.64
N ASP A 18 15.05 -4.54 -6.64
CA ASP A 18 15.92 -3.68 -5.85
C ASP A 18 15.43 -3.48 -4.41
N VAL A 19 14.21 -3.91 -4.09
CA VAL A 19 13.62 -3.71 -2.76
C VAL A 19 14.41 -4.50 -1.72
N ALA A 20 15.05 -3.78 -0.79
CA ALA A 20 15.62 -4.39 0.40
C ALA A 20 14.53 -5.14 1.17
N HIS A 21 14.83 -6.32 1.72
CA HIS A 21 13.85 -7.20 2.38
C HIS A 21 12.90 -6.41 3.32
N PRO A 22 11.62 -6.23 2.95
CA PRO A 22 10.69 -5.40 3.72
C PRO A 22 10.44 -6.00 5.10
N ARG A 23 10.25 -5.15 6.10
CA ARG A 23 10.02 -5.51 7.51
C ARG A 23 8.77 -4.85 8.05
N VAL A 24 8.17 -5.47 9.07
CA VAL A 24 7.07 -4.84 9.82
C VAL A 24 7.57 -3.55 10.48
N GLY A 25 6.77 -2.48 10.37
CA GLY A 25 7.12 -1.15 10.83
C GLY A 25 7.85 -0.29 9.80
N ASP A 26 8.29 -0.87 8.67
CA ASP A 26 8.93 -0.06 7.62
C ASP A 26 7.96 0.98 7.06
N PRO A 27 8.42 2.22 6.81
CA PRO A 27 7.60 3.27 6.26
C PRO A 27 7.17 2.95 4.82
N VAL A 28 5.91 3.28 4.53
CA VAL A 28 5.31 3.12 3.21
C VAL A 28 4.64 4.42 2.79
N GLU A 29 4.85 4.78 1.54
CA GLU A 29 4.06 5.80 0.85
C GLU A 29 3.11 5.13 -0.15
N LEU A 30 1.82 5.39 -0.01
CA LEU A 30 0.80 4.94 -0.92
C LEU A 30 0.42 6.06 -1.88
N ARG A 31 0.87 5.97 -3.13
CA ARG A 31 0.67 6.99 -4.16
C ARG A 31 -0.56 6.71 -4.97
N ILE A 32 -1.36 7.76 -5.17
CA ILE A 32 -2.59 7.74 -5.97
C ILE A 32 -2.22 8.28 -7.35
N LEU A 33 -2.21 7.41 -8.34
CA LEU A 33 -1.76 7.70 -9.70
C LEU A 33 -2.95 7.62 -10.66
N GLN A 34 -2.83 8.31 -11.81
CA GLN A 34 -3.81 8.25 -12.89
C GLN A 34 -5.25 8.52 -12.39
N ASP A 35 -5.42 9.59 -11.60
CA ASP A 35 -6.71 9.98 -11.00
C ASP A 35 -7.36 8.86 -10.16
N GLY A 36 -6.54 8.08 -9.43
CA GLY A 36 -7.00 6.98 -8.58
C GLY A 36 -7.26 5.66 -9.32
N ARG A 37 -6.93 5.59 -10.62
CA ARG A 37 -6.99 4.34 -11.39
C ARG A 37 -5.88 3.37 -11.04
N SER A 38 -4.75 3.87 -10.53
CA SER A 38 -3.68 3.05 -9.97
C SER A 38 -3.31 3.58 -8.60
N ILE A 39 -3.18 2.67 -7.63
CA ILE A 39 -2.72 3.02 -6.29
C ILE A 39 -1.54 2.10 -5.95
N GLU A 40 -0.36 2.68 -5.84
CA GLU A 40 0.90 1.96 -5.73
C GLU A 40 1.59 2.28 -4.41
N ALA A 41 2.23 1.28 -3.82
CA ALA A 41 2.97 1.43 -2.57
C ALA A 41 4.47 1.44 -2.82
N TYR A 42 5.15 2.38 -2.18
CA TYR A 42 6.58 2.59 -2.27
C TYR A 42 7.22 2.58 -0.87
N SER A 43 8.44 2.06 -0.78
CA SER A 43 9.27 2.18 0.42
C SER A 43 9.79 3.61 0.58
N ALA A 44 10.33 3.95 1.76
CA ALA A 44 11.01 5.23 1.96
C ALA A 44 12.21 5.46 1.01
N ALA A 45 12.80 4.40 0.46
CA ALA A 45 13.85 4.50 -0.55
C ALA A 45 13.29 4.74 -1.98
N GLY A 46 11.97 4.92 -2.13
CA GLY A 46 11.31 5.14 -3.41
C GLY A 46 11.14 3.87 -4.25
N GLN A 47 11.32 2.69 -3.65
CA GLN A 47 11.24 1.42 -4.37
C GLN A 47 9.82 0.87 -4.31
N ARG A 48 9.30 0.38 -5.43
CA ARG A 48 7.92 -0.12 -5.50
C ARG A 48 7.78 -1.44 -4.74
N LEU A 49 6.95 -1.43 -3.70
CA LEU A 49 6.60 -2.59 -2.88
C LEU A 49 5.46 -3.42 -3.48
N GLY A 50 4.57 -2.77 -4.23
CA GLY A 50 3.41 -3.41 -4.84
C GLY A 50 2.33 -2.41 -5.22
N ARG A 51 1.13 -2.91 -5.50
CA ARG A 51 -0.06 -2.08 -5.78
C ARG A 51 -1.27 -2.61 -5.05
N LEU A 52 -2.24 -1.74 -4.79
CA LEU A 52 -3.54 -2.22 -4.31
C LEU A 52 -4.17 -3.13 -5.36
N PRO A 53 -4.72 -4.29 -4.95
CA PRO A 53 -5.54 -5.07 -5.85
C PRO A 53 -6.80 -4.28 -6.28
N PRO A 54 -7.39 -4.61 -7.45
CA PRO A 54 -8.50 -3.82 -8.00
C PRO A 54 -9.69 -3.67 -7.07
N ALA A 55 -10.07 -4.71 -6.32
CA ALA A 55 -11.21 -4.66 -5.40
C ALA A 55 -10.98 -3.67 -4.25
N GLU A 56 -9.80 -3.71 -3.65
CA GLU A 56 -9.38 -2.81 -2.56
C GLU A 56 -9.26 -1.37 -3.05
N ARG A 57 -8.77 -1.17 -4.29
CA ARG A 57 -8.75 0.16 -4.93
C ARG A 57 -10.16 0.74 -5.08
N GLU A 58 -11.09 -0.03 -5.63
CA GLU A 58 -12.49 0.42 -5.79
C GLU A 58 -13.14 0.70 -4.42
N ALA A 59 -12.89 -0.16 -3.43
CA ALA A 59 -13.46 -0.01 -2.09
C ALA A 59 -13.03 1.30 -1.40
N ILE A 60 -11.81 1.79 -1.65
CA ILE A 60 -11.32 3.02 -1.03
C ILE A 60 -11.46 4.26 -1.91
N ALA A 61 -11.72 4.13 -3.21
CA ALA A 61 -11.78 5.26 -4.14
C ALA A 61 -12.77 6.36 -3.69
N GLY A 62 -13.93 5.96 -3.14
CA GLY A 62 -14.93 6.89 -2.62
C GLY A 62 -14.62 7.48 -1.24
N LEU A 63 -13.58 6.97 -0.55
CA LEU A 63 -13.16 7.43 0.78
C LEU A 63 -11.99 8.40 0.71
N LEU A 64 -11.27 8.43 -0.43
CA LEU A 64 -10.11 9.30 -0.61
C LEU A 64 -10.58 10.75 -0.86
N PRO A 65 -10.05 11.74 -0.12
CA PRO A 65 -10.30 13.14 -0.39
C PRO A 65 -9.93 13.52 -1.84
N PRO A 66 -10.72 14.39 -2.51
CA PRO A 66 -10.37 14.89 -3.83
C PRO A 66 -9.00 15.56 -3.83
N GLY A 67 -8.16 15.25 -4.82
CA GLY A 67 -6.83 15.85 -4.96
C GLY A 67 -5.75 15.27 -4.03
N LEU A 68 -6.07 14.24 -3.23
CA LEU A 68 -5.08 13.53 -2.44
C LEU A 68 -4.08 12.80 -3.36
N ALA A 69 -2.79 13.12 -3.23
CA ALA A 69 -1.74 12.55 -4.06
C ALA A 69 -1.09 11.30 -3.44
N SER A 70 -0.96 11.26 -2.11
CA SER A 70 -0.44 10.10 -1.40
C SER A 70 -0.91 10.03 0.06
N LEU A 71 -0.82 8.83 0.62
CA LEU A 71 -1.01 8.53 2.04
C LEU A 71 0.29 7.96 2.59
N VAL A 72 0.62 8.30 3.84
CA VAL A 72 1.80 7.76 4.52
C VAL A 72 1.36 6.75 5.57
N GLY A 73 2.18 5.74 5.77
CA GLY A 73 1.92 4.69 6.72
C GLY A 73 3.11 3.76 6.92
N GLN A 74 2.81 2.52 7.29
CA GLN A 74 3.82 1.52 7.58
C GLN A 74 3.35 0.11 7.20
N ILE A 75 4.31 -0.79 7.01
CA ILE A 75 4.04 -2.22 6.89
C ILE A 75 3.51 -2.74 8.22
N ALA A 76 2.28 -3.24 8.22
CA ALA A 76 1.61 -3.79 9.40
C ALA A 76 1.90 -5.29 9.58
N ALA A 77 2.00 -6.04 8.47
CA ALA A 77 2.33 -7.46 8.51
C ALA A 77 2.94 -7.94 7.20
N LEU A 78 3.74 -9.01 7.30
CA LEU A 78 4.26 -9.78 6.17
C LEU A 78 3.67 -11.18 6.26
N VAL A 79 2.82 -11.54 5.32
CA VAL A 79 2.05 -12.79 5.34
C VAL A 79 2.60 -13.71 4.26
N PRO A 80 3.34 -14.78 4.61
CA PRO A 80 3.83 -15.74 3.64
C PRO A 80 2.65 -16.47 2.99
N ARG A 81 2.78 -16.83 1.71
CA ARG A 81 1.80 -17.70 1.07
C ARG A 81 2.03 -19.15 1.50
N PRO A 82 0.96 -19.92 1.76
CA PRO A 82 1.08 -21.36 1.95
C PRO A 82 1.86 -21.99 0.78
N GLN A 83 2.75 -22.94 1.10
CA GLN A 83 3.54 -23.70 0.12
C GLN A 83 4.60 -22.90 -0.66
N LEU A 84 4.99 -21.69 -0.23
CA LEU A 84 6.02 -20.86 -0.86
C LEU A 84 5.75 -20.52 -2.34
N GLN A 85 4.49 -20.61 -2.79
CA GLN A 85 4.13 -20.28 -4.16
C GLN A 85 4.04 -18.76 -4.34
N GLY A 86 5.15 -18.16 -4.77
CA GLY A 86 5.29 -16.72 -5.08
C GLY A 86 5.51 -15.85 -3.85
N ALA A 87 5.63 -14.54 -4.08
CA ALA A 87 5.81 -13.58 -3.00
C ALA A 87 4.62 -13.57 -2.01
N GLY A 88 4.96 -13.46 -0.71
CA GLY A 88 4.00 -13.21 0.36
C GLY A 88 3.19 -11.94 0.14
N ARG A 89 2.13 -11.74 0.93
CA ARG A 89 1.36 -10.49 0.94
C ARG A 89 1.96 -9.52 1.95
N ILE A 90 2.07 -8.27 1.56
CA ILE A 90 2.44 -7.17 2.45
C ILE A 90 1.14 -6.48 2.87
N HIS A 91 0.85 -6.46 4.16
CA HIS A 91 -0.24 -5.67 4.73
C HIS A 91 0.31 -4.33 5.19
N ILE A 92 -0.40 -3.25 4.90
CA ILE A 92 -0.01 -1.88 5.22
C ILE A 92 -1.11 -1.19 5.99
N ARG A 93 -0.73 -0.28 6.90
CA ARG A 93 -1.64 0.64 7.58
C ARG A 93 -1.26 2.06 7.18
N VAL A 94 -2.19 2.80 6.61
CA VAL A 94 -1.99 4.19 6.15
C VAL A 94 -3.04 5.12 6.76
N SER A 95 -2.65 6.36 7.01
CA SER A 95 -3.56 7.35 7.62
C SER A 95 -3.54 8.67 6.86
N ALA A 96 -4.67 9.39 6.86
CA ALA A 96 -4.75 10.80 6.50
C ALA A 96 -5.42 11.59 7.64
N ASP A 97 -4.80 12.72 7.99
CA ASP A 97 -5.33 13.70 8.95
C ASP A 97 -6.04 14.85 8.21
#